data_AF-A0A918F014-F1
#
_entry.id   AF-A0A918F014-F1
#
_cell.length_a   1.000
_cell.length_b   1.000
_cell.length_c   1.000
_cell.angle_alpha   90.00
_cell.angle_beta   90.00
_cell.angle_gamma   90.00
#
_symmetry.space_group_name_H-M   'P 1'
#
loop_
_entity.id
_entity.type
_entity.pdbx_description
1 polymer ?
#
loop_
_entity_poly.entity_id
_entity_poly.type
_entity_poly.pdbx_seq_one_letter_code
_entity_poly.pdbx_strand_id
1 'polypeptide(L)'
;MRTRPGNGPAAGPEPRDTGRSSDAERAARAASTGGCPALDGDSTPYIGYQSVDVLLSLQQPRSGSPAELPFYVMGQVEELLFKLVYEELCVVRGLLDRDQVGDAVWTLHRVRRVVDVMAHAWDVLGALAPTEFAAFRDHLNDASGLQSYMYRMVEFVLGNKKPALAALHAGVPQVHEQVERALREPSVYDAAVALLARQGAPIASRTLRRDPARPYPECPSVQEAWANVYREHTPADPVLQLAEALVDLAEGMSRWRALHLLTVERMIGAKPGTGGSSGVAWLRTVNEHRFFPELWSARSLL
;
A
#
# COMPACT_ATOMS: atom_id res chain seq x y z
N MET A 1 -19.10 -35.99 6.82
CA MET A 1 -18.08 -35.56 5.83
C MET A 1 -18.80 -34.94 4.64
N ARG A 2 -18.96 -33.61 4.63
CA ARG A 2 -19.45 -32.85 3.46
C ARG A 2 -18.51 -31.66 3.29
N THR A 3 -17.58 -31.79 2.36
CA THR A 3 -16.70 -30.71 1.91
C THR A 3 -17.57 -29.64 1.22
N ARG A 4 -17.61 -28.42 1.79
CA ARG A 4 -18.18 -27.27 1.08
C ARG A 4 -17.31 -27.00 -0.17
N PRO A 5 -17.89 -26.76 -1.35
CA PRO A 5 -17.12 -26.37 -2.51
C PRO A 5 -16.50 -25.00 -2.25
N GLY A 6 -15.20 -24.88 -2.50
CA GLY A 6 -14.46 -23.64 -2.36
C GLY A 6 -14.92 -22.64 -3.41
N ASN A 7 -15.67 -21.63 -2.98
CA ASN A 7 -15.79 -20.38 -3.72
C ASN A 7 -14.45 -19.65 -3.62
N GLY A 8 -13.48 -20.06 -4.44
CA GLY A 8 -12.38 -19.16 -4.78
C GLY A 8 -12.97 -17.88 -5.40
N PRO A 9 -12.35 -16.71 -5.20
CA PRO A 9 -12.86 -15.47 -5.78
C PRO A 9 -12.97 -15.64 -7.30
N ALA A 10 -14.17 -15.44 -7.83
CA ALA A 10 -14.41 -15.36 -9.27
C ALA A 10 -13.55 -14.24 -9.87
N ALA A 11 -13.14 -14.38 -11.14
CA ALA A 11 -12.52 -13.29 -11.87
C ALA A 11 -13.37 -12.01 -11.71
N GLY A 12 -12.72 -10.87 -11.46
CA GLY A 12 -13.42 -9.60 -11.25
C GLY A 12 -14.27 -9.19 -12.46
N PRO A 13 -15.25 -8.29 -12.28
CA PRO A 13 -16.07 -7.81 -13.39
C PRO A 13 -15.21 -7.10 -14.45
N GLU A 14 -15.51 -7.35 -15.73
CA GLU A 14 -14.92 -6.63 -16.86
C GLU A 14 -15.27 -5.13 -16.79
N PRO A 15 -14.40 -4.21 -17.27
CA PRO A 15 -14.71 -2.79 -17.34
C PRO A 15 -15.98 -2.53 -18.16
N ARG A 16 -16.91 -1.75 -17.60
CA ARG A 16 -18.14 -1.33 -18.29
C ARG A 16 -17.80 -0.29 -19.36
N ASP A 17 -18.39 -0.41 -20.54
CA ASP A 17 -18.28 0.64 -21.55
C ASP A 17 -19.05 1.89 -21.12
N THR A 18 -18.33 2.96 -20.83
CA THR A 18 -18.90 4.27 -20.48
C THR A 18 -18.90 5.25 -21.66
N GLY A 19 -18.56 4.78 -22.86
CA GLY A 19 -18.33 5.60 -24.03
C GLY A 19 -17.15 6.56 -23.85
N ARG A 20 -16.99 7.47 -24.82
CA ARG A 20 -16.02 8.58 -24.77
C ARG A 20 -16.74 9.87 -25.14
N SER A 21 -16.36 10.96 -24.47
CA SER A 21 -16.76 12.31 -24.86
C SER A 21 -15.55 13.23 -24.87
N SER A 22 -15.57 14.19 -25.77
CA SER A 22 -14.59 15.27 -25.92
C SER A 22 -14.99 16.51 -25.10
N ASP A 23 -14.05 17.41 -24.87
CA ASP A 23 -14.36 18.70 -24.22
C ASP A 23 -15.30 19.56 -25.08
N ALA A 24 -15.23 19.46 -26.40
CA ALA A 24 -16.15 20.15 -27.30
C ALA A 24 -17.60 19.67 -27.13
N GLU A 25 -17.83 18.36 -27.04
CA GLU A 25 -19.15 17.78 -26.78
C GLU A 25 -19.67 18.14 -25.38
N ARG A 26 -18.78 18.12 -24.36
CA ARG A 26 -19.14 18.56 -23.01
C ARG A 26 -19.52 20.04 -22.97
N ALA A 27 -18.79 20.90 -23.66
CA ALA A 27 -19.08 22.32 -23.76
C ALA A 27 -20.41 22.58 -24.49
N ALA A 28 -20.68 21.85 -25.59
CA ALA A 28 -21.95 21.93 -26.31
C ALA A 28 -23.12 21.49 -25.42
N ARG A 29 -22.96 20.39 -24.66
CA ARG A 29 -23.98 19.93 -23.71
C ARG A 29 -24.22 20.96 -22.61
N ALA A 30 -23.17 21.51 -22.01
CA ALA A 30 -23.28 22.56 -21.01
C ALA A 30 -23.98 23.81 -21.56
N ALA A 31 -23.69 24.21 -22.79
CA ALA A 31 -24.39 25.32 -23.44
C ALA A 31 -25.89 25.02 -23.63
N SER A 32 -26.23 23.80 -24.05
CA SER A 32 -27.63 23.37 -24.27
C SER A 32 -28.46 23.32 -22.98
N THR A 33 -27.82 23.09 -21.83
CA THR A 33 -28.47 23.06 -20.51
C THR A 33 -28.40 24.40 -19.78
N GLY A 34 -27.87 25.46 -20.41
CA GLY A 34 -27.64 26.75 -19.76
C GLY A 34 -26.64 26.67 -18.59
N GLY A 35 -25.73 25.69 -18.61
CA GLY A 35 -24.76 25.41 -17.55
C GLY A 35 -25.28 24.53 -16.41
N CYS A 36 -26.57 24.16 -16.42
CA CYS A 36 -27.12 23.25 -15.42
C CYS A 36 -26.67 21.80 -15.67
N PRO A 37 -26.48 20.98 -14.62
CA PRO A 37 -26.28 19.54 -14.79
C PRO A 37 -27.44 18.93 -15.58
N ALA A 38 -27.11 18.12 -16.57
CA ALA A 38 -28.10 17.37 -17.33
C ALA A 38 -28.72 16.28 -16.43
N LEU A 39 -30.05 16.24 -16.34
CA LEU A 39 -30.80 15.30 -15.50
C LEU A 39 -31.48 14.18 -16.33
N ASP A 40 -31.21 14.13 -17.62
CA ASP A 40 -31.78 13.22 -18.60
C ASP A 40 -30.91 11.96 -18.83
N GLY A 41 -31.56 10.80 -18.91
CA GLY A 41 -30.92 9.51 -19.26
C GLY A 41 -31.45 8.31 -18.46
N ASP A 42 -31.49 7.14 -19.10
CA ASP A 42 -31.93 5.87 -18.49
C ASP A 42 -30.85 5.21 -17.59
N SER A 43 -29.64 5.78 -17.53
CA SER A 43 -28.52 5.28 -16.73
C SER A 43 -27.71 6.41 -16.11
N THR A 44 -26.97 6.11 -15.04
CA THR A 44 -26.07 7.05 -14.37
C THR A 44 -24.61 6.71 -14.69
N PRO A 45 -23.93 7.47 -15.57
CA PRO A 45 -22.55 7.17 -15.97
C PRO A 45 -21.56 7.07 -14.80
N TYR A 46 -21.82 7.76 -13.69
CA TYR A 46 -21.03 7.66 -12.46
C TYR A 46 -21.06 6.24 -11.86
N ILE A 47 -22.24 5.60 -11.81
CA ILE A 47 -22.36 4.20 -11.35
C ILE A 47 -21.62 3.27 -12.32
N GLY A 48 -21.70 3.53 -13.63
CA GLY A 48 -20.96 2.78 -14.65
C GLY A 48 -19.44 2.86 -14.46
N TYR A 49 -18.89 4.08 -14.38
CA TYR A 49 -17.45 4.34 -14.31
C TYR A 49 -16.80 3.81 -13.03
N GLN A 50 -17.40 4.09 -11.87
CA GLN A 50 -16.86 3.65 -10.58
C GLN A 50 -17.33 2.24 -10.17
N SER A 51 -18.25 1.62 -10.93
CA SER A 51 -18.94 0.39 -10.53
C SER A 51 -19.52 0.49 -9.11
N VAL A 52 -20.15 1.64 -8.80
CA VAL A 52 -20.61 1.98 -7.43
C VAL A 52 -21.60 0.95 -6.89
N ASP A 53 -22.47 0.42 -7.74
CA ASP A 53 -23.43 -0.64 -7.40
C ASP A 53 -22.74 -1.94 -6.98
N VAL A 54 -21.65 -2.31 -7.64
CA VAL A 54 -20.83 -3.47 -7.22
C VAL A 54 -20.12 -3.13 -5.92
N LEU A 55 -19.41 -2.01 -5.83
CA LEU A 55 -18.67 -1.58 -4.65
C LEU A 55 -19.55 -1.54 -3.38
N LEU A 56 -20.74 -0.94 -3.48
CA LEU A 56 -21.69 -0.79 -2.37
C LEU A 56 -22.52 -2.05 -2.08
N SER A 57 -22.32 -3.13 -2.85
CA SER A 57 -22.94 -4.44 -2.56
C SER A 57 -22.04 -5.35 -1.70
N LEU A 58 -20.75 -5.01 -1.55
CA LEU A 58 -19.75 -5.86 -0.92
C LEU A 58 -19.79 -5.85 0.63
N GLN A 59 -20.46 -4.87 1.24
CA GLN A 59 -20.54 -4.73 2.69
C GLN A 59 -21.60 -5.69 3.24
N GLN A 60 -21.16 -6.85 3.73
CA GLN A 60 -22.01 -7.92 4.25
C GLN A 60 -21.60 -8.28 5.69
N PRO A 61 -21.97 -7.47 6.70
CA PRO A 61 -21.71 -7.76 8.11
C PRO A 61 -22.25 -9.13 8.53
N ARG A 62 -21.55 -9.81 9.44
CA ARG A 62 -21.87 -11.17 9.90
C ARG A 62 -22.54 -11.21 11.27
N SER A 63 -22.62 -10.08 11.95
CA SER A 63 -23.26 -9.89 13.25
C SER A 63 -24.41 -8.87 13.16
N GLY A 64 -25.17 -8.74 14.25
CA GLY A 64 -26.16 -7.67 14.42
C GLY A 64 -25.58 -6.36 14.98
N SER A 65 -24.25 -6.27 15.19
CA SER A 65 -23.63 -5.08 15.79
C SER A 65 -23.53 -3.94 14.78
N PRO A 66 -24.06 -2.75 15.08
CA PRO A 66 -23.87 -1.57 14.21
C PRO A 66 -22.40 -1.19 14.01
N ALA A 67 -21.53 -1.57 14.96
CA ALA A 67 -20.10 -1.29 14.91
C ALA A 67 -19.32 -2.17 13.91
N GLU A 68 -19.92 -3.24 13.37
CA GLU A 68 -19.25 -4.08 12.38
C GLU A 68 -19.16 -3.39 11.01
N LEU A 69 -20.17 -2.61 10.61
CA LEU A 69 -20.16 -1.90 9.32
C LEU A 69 -18.97 -0.95 9.17
N PRO A 70 -18.67 -0.02 10.10
CA PRO A 70 -17.48 0.81 9.98
C PRO A 70 -16.19 -0.02 9.99
N PHE A 71 -16.10 -1.09 10.80
CA PHE A 71 -14.93 -1.98 10.75
C PHE A 71 -14.74 -2.61 9.36
N TYR A 72 -15.83 -3.09 8.75
CA TYR A 72 -15.84 -3.70 7.43
C TYR A 72 -15.44 -2.71 6.33
N VAL A 73 -16.09 -1.53 6.32
CA VAL A 73 -15.85 -0.48 5.32
C VAL A 73 -14.41 0.04 5.42
N MET A 74 -13.90 0.32 6.62
CA MET A 74 -12.53 0.82 6.78
C MET A 74 -11.49 -0.21 6.32
N GLY A 75 -11.74 -1.51 6.53
CA GLY A 75 -10.91 -2.57 5.96
C GLY A 75 -10.88 -2.54 4.43
N GLN A 76 -12.03 -2.33 3.78
CA GLN A 76 -12.09 -2.20 2.31
C GLN A 76 -11.41 -0.92 1.80
N VAL A 77 -11.54 0.19 2.52
CA VAL A 77 -10.85 1.44 2.20
C VAL A 77 -9.33 1.23 2.24
N GLU A 78 -8.80 0.61 3.29
CA GLU A 78 -7.36 0.29 3.37
C GLU A 78 -6.91 -0.60 2.20
N GLU A 79 -7.66 -1.64 1.82
CA GLU A 79 -7.32 -2.49 0.66
C GLU A 79 -7.29 -1.72 -0.67
N LEU A 80 -8.21 -0.78 -0.89
CA LEU A 80 -8.19 0.08 -2.07
C LEU A 80 -6.99 1.02 -2.07
N LEU A 81 -6.65 1.59 -0.91
CA LEU A 81 -5.50 2.49 -0.77
C LEU A 81 -4.17 1.72 -0.92
N PHE A 82 -4.06 0.50 -0.39
CA PHE A 82 -2.90 -0.37 -0.63
C PHE A 82 -2.71 -0.67 -2.12
N LYS A 83 -3.80 -0.93 -2.85
CA LYS A 83 -3.73 -1.10 -4.30
C LYS A 83 -3.20 0.14 -5.00
N LEU A 84 -3.72 1.33 -4.67
CA LEU A 84 -3.23 2.57 -5.24
C LEU A 84 -1.74 2.80 -4.93
N VAL A 85 -1.33 2.61 -3.67
CA VAL A 85 0.08 2.72 -3.26
C VAL A 85 0.96 1.74 -4.02
N TYR A 86 0.56 0.48 -4.13
CA TYR A 86 1.34 -0.54 -4.84
C TYR A 86 1.54 -0.19 -6.32
N GLU A 87 0.46 0.17 -7.03
CA GLU A 87 0.52 0.51 -8.46
C GLU A 87 1.39 1.76 -8.71
N GLU A 88 1.24 2.82 -7.91
CA GLU A 88 2.07 4.03 -8.01
C GLU A 88 3.54 3.73 -7.66
N LEU A 89 3.83 2.85 -6.72
CA LEU A 89 5.21 2.43 -6.43
C LEU A 89 5.83 1.57 -7.54
N CYS A 90 5.03 0.77 -8.23
CA CYS A 90 5.48 0.09 -9.46
C CYS A 90 5.83 1.12 -10.56
N VAL A 91 5.07 2.21 -10.67
CA VAL A 91 5.40 3.33 -11.57
C VAL A 91 6.72 3.99 -11.14
N VAL A 92 6.88 4.34 -9.85
CA VAL A 92 8.13 4.91 -9.31
C VAL A 92 9.34 4.04 -9.66
N ARG A 93 9.26 2.74 -9.41
CA ARG A 93 10.33 1.80 -9.77
C ARG A 93 10.68 1.90 -11.26
N GLY A 94 9.67 1.85 -12.14
CA GLY A 94 9.88 1.94 -13.58
C GLY A 94 10.42 3.30 -14.06
N LEU A 95 10.11 4.39 -13.36
CA LEU A 95 10.69 5.72 -13.62
C LEU A 95 12.16 5.76 -13.20
N LEU A 96 12.48 5.24 -12.01
CA LEU A 96 13.85 5.12 -11.52
C LEU A 96 14.70 4.24 -12.43
N ASP A 97 14.17 3.12 -12.94
CA ASP A 97 14.87 2.24 -13.88
C ASP A 97 15.23 2.94 -15.21
N ARG A 98 14.53 4.03 -15.56
CA ARG A 98 14.77 4.85 -16.76
C ARG A 98 15.45 6.19 -16.45
N ASP A 99 15.99 6.36 -15.25
CA ASP A 99 16.64 7.58 -14.77
C ASP A 99 15.74 8.84 -14.79
N GLN A 100 14.40 8.67 -14.76
CA GLN A 100 13.41 9.75 -14.72
C GLN A 100 13.15 10.18 -13.26
N VAL A 101 14.19 10.72 -12.60
CA VAL A 101 14.19 10.98 -11.15
C VAL A 101 13.12 12.00 -10.74
N GLY A 102 12.96 13.10 -11.49
CA GLY A 102 11.98 14.14 -11.16
C GLY A 102 10.53 13.61 -11.17
N ASP A 103 10.17 12.80 -12.17
CA ASP A 103 8.85 12.18 -12.25
C ASP A 103 8.65 11.15 -11.13
N ALA A 104 9.70 10.40 -10.77
CA ALA A 104 9.66 9.46 -9.65
C ALA A 104 9.40 10.18 -8.32
N VAL A 105 10.06 11.31 -8.08
CA VAL A 105 9.83 12.18 -6.91
C VAL A 105 8.40 12.73 -6.90
N TRP A 106 7.91 13.22 -8.04
CA TRP A 106 6.54 13.72 -8.16
C TRP A 106 5.51 12.65 -7.80
N THR A 107 5.71 11.42 -8.28
CA THR A 107 4.85 10.28 -7.93
C THR A 107 4.98 9.90 -6.45
N LEU A 108 6.19 9.87 -5.88
CA LEU A 108 6.41 9.59 -4.45
C LEU A 108 5.68 10.60 -3.55
N HIS A 109 5.65 11.88 -3.91
CA HIS A 109 4.86 12.87 -3.19
C HIS A 109 3.37 12.54 -3.17
N ARG A 110 2.82 12.03 -4.28
CA ARG A 110 1.44 11.55 -4.34
C ARG A 110 1.23 10.32 -3.46
N VAL A 111 2.11 9.32 -3.56
CA VAL A 111 2.09 8.12 -2.71
C VAL A 111 2.09 8.53 -1.23
N ARG A 112 2.92 9.50 -0.84
CA ARG A 112 2.98 10.00 0.53
C ARG A 112 1.63 10.52 1.02
N ARG A 113 0.86 11.23 0.18
CA ARG A 113 -0.49 11.71 0.53
C ARG A 113 -1.49 10.57 0.69
N VAL A 114 -1.38 9.52 -0.12
CA VAL A 114 -2.21 8.32 0.05
C VAL A 114 -1.91 7.65 1.40
N VAL A 115 -0.62 7.55 1.76
CA VAL A 115 -0.20 7.01 3.07
C VAL A 115 -0.68 7.87 4.25
N ASP A 116 -0.76 9.20 4.09
CA ASP A 116 -1.41 10.06 5.10
C ASP A 116 -2.90 9.74 5.28
N VAL A 117 -3.62 9.54 4.17
CA VAL A 117 -5.04 9.15 4.23
C VAL A 117 -5.22 7.80 4.91
N MET A 118 -4.35 6.83 4.59
CA MET A 118 -4.32 5.53 5.28
C MET A 118 -4.07 5.71 6.78
N ALA A 119 -3.14 6.58 7.18
CA ALA A 119 -2.87 6.83 8.59
C ALA A 119 -4.11 7.39 9.31
N HIS A 120 -4.84 8.31 8.67
CA HIS A 120 -6.08 8.87 9.20
C HIS A 120 -7.27 7.89 9.21
N ALA A 121 -7.24 6.85 8.40
CA ALA A 121 -8.26 5.80 8.44
C ALA A 121 -8.34 5.11 9.83
N TRP A 122 -7.21 5.05 10.56
CA TRP A 122 -7.18 4.55 11.93
C TRP A 122 -7.95 5.40 12.94
N ASP A 123 -8.13 6.70 12.68
CA ASP A 123 -8.88 7.59 13.59
C ASP A 123 -10.36 7.15 13.67
N VAL A 124 -10.92 6.67 12.55
CA VAL A 124 -12.30 6.14 12.49
C VAL A 124 -12.42 4.85 13.29
N LEU A 125 -11.49 3.91 13.12
CA LEU A 125 -11.49 2.64 13.86
C LEU A 125 -11.18 2.85 15.35
N GLY A 126 -10.32 3.83 15.66
CA GLY A 126 -10.01 4.22 17.03
C GLY A 126 -11.19 4.81 17.78
N ALA A 127 -12.26 5.25 17.09
CA ALA A 127 -13.48 5.72 17.72
C ALA A 127 -14.35 4.59 18.30
N LEU A 128 -14.14 3.34 17.89
CA LEU A 128 -14.87 2.19 18.43
C LEU A 128 -14.45 1.92 19.88
N ALA A 129 -15.43 1.79 20.76
CA ALA A 129 -15.21 1.34 22.13
C ALA A 129 -14.80 -0.15 22.15
N PRO A 130 -14.03 -0.59 23.17
CA PRO A 130 -13.66 -2.01 23.30
C PRO A 130 -14.87 -2.96 23.34
N THR A 131 -15.99 -2.52 23.92
CA THR A 131 -17.24 -3.27 23.98
C THR A 131 -17.93 -3.40 22.62
N GLU A 132 -17.85 -2.35 21.79
CA GLU A 132 -18.40 -2.37 20.42
C GLU A 132 -17.65 -3.35 19.54
N PHE A 133 -16.31 -3.37 19.61
CA PHE A 133 -15.51 -4.37 18.91
C PHE A 133 -15.77 -5.79 19.43
N ALA A 134 -15.83 -5.96 20.75
CA ALA A 134 -16.11 -7.25 21.37
C ALA A 134 -17.47 -7.84 20.92
N ALA A 135 -18.47 -7.00 20.61
CA ALA A 135 -19.79 -7.44 20.19
C ALA A 135 -19.81 -8.20 18.86
N PHE A 136 -18.81 -8.00 17.99
CA PHE A 136 -18.73 -8.71 16.70
C PHE A 136 -17.44 -9.50 16.49
N ARG A 137 -16.41 -9.31 17.33
CA ARG A 137 -15.09 -9.97 17.19
C ARG A 137 -15.17 -11.47 16.92
N ASP A 138 -16.05 -12.19 17.60
CA ASP A 138 -16.17 -13.65 17.46
C ASP A 138 -16.67 -14.07 16.06
N HIS A 139 -17.34 -13.19 15.32
CA HIS A 139 -17.79 -13.42 13.95
C HIS A 139 -16.66 -13.28 12.91
N LEU A 140 -15.48 -12.77 13.32
CA LEU A 140 -14.29 -12.71 12.47
C LEU A 140 -13.64 -14.09 12.30
N ASN A 141 -13.89 -15.04 13.21
CA ASN A 141 -13.18 -16.31 13.28
C ASN A 141 -11.65 -16.09 13.19
N ASP A 142 -11.00 -16.73 12.22
CA ASP A 142 -9.54 -16.67 12.01
C ASP A 142 -9.10 -15.52 11.07
N ALA A 143 -10.02 -14.65 10.63
CA ALA A 143 -9.69 -13.57 9.70
C ALA A 143 -8.70 -12.58 10.33
N SER A 144 -7.64 -12.24 9.60
CA SER A 144 -6.56 -11.38 10.09
C SER A 144 -5.94 -10.53 8.99
N GLY A 145 -5.51 -9.31 9.34
CA GLY A 145 -4.73 -8.44 8.44
C GLY A 145 -3.41 -9.05 7.96
N LEU A 146 -2.90 -10.11 8.62
CA LEU A 146 -1.76 -10.88 8.10
C LEU A 146 -2.06 -11.52 6.73
N GLN A 147 -3.33 -11.77 6.44
CA GLN A 147 -3.83 -12.36 5.20
C GLN A 147 -4.13 -11.30 4.12
N SER A 148 -3.88 -10.02 4.38
CA SER A 148 -3.98 -8.96 3.35
C SER A 148 -2.87 -9.13 2.31
N TYR A 149 -3.24 -9.58 1.11
CA TYR A 149 -2.29 -9.78 0.02
C TYR A 149 -1.84 -8.45 -0.60
N MET A 150 -2.70 -7.42 -0.63
CA MET A 150 -2.30 -6.10 -1.12
C MET A 150 -1.31 -5.44 -0.17
N TYR A 151 -1.54 -5.51 1.14
CA TYR A 151 -0.54 -5.04 2.12
C TYR A 151 0.78 -5.78 1.96
N ARG A 152 0.73 -7.10 1.73
CA ARG A 152 1.93 -7.92 1.46
C ARG A 152 2.68 -7.45 0.21
N MET A 153 1.96 -7.10 -0.86
CA MET A 153 2.55 -6.57 -2.08
C MET A 153 3.17 -5.18 -1.86
N VAL A 154 2.54 -4.29 -1.07
CA VAL A 154 3.13 -3.00 -0.65
C VAL A 154 4.44 -3.20 0.11
N GLU A 155 4.46 -4.11 1.09
CA GLU A 155 5.67 -4.47 1.83
C GLU A 155 6.80 -4.93 0.89
N PHE A 156 6.47 -5.74 -0.11
CA PHE A 156 7.44 -6.29 -1.04
C PHE A 156 7.97 -5.25 -2.03
N VAL A 157 7.13 -4.36 -2.57
CA VAL A 157 7.59 -3.31 -3.47
C VAL A 157 8.43 -2.26 -2.75
N LEU A 158 8.27 -2.10 -1.43
CA LEU A 158 9.12 -1.27 -0.57
C LEU A 158 10.42 -1.97 -0.10
N GLY A 159 10.55 -3.30 -0.30
CA GLY A 159 11.77 -4.06 -0.01
C GLY A 159 11.74 -4.97 1.22
N ASN A 160 10.64 -5.03 1.97
CA ASN A 160 10.46 -5.95 3.10
C ASN A 160 10.02 -7.35 2.63
N LYS A 161 10.91 -8.01 1.89
CA LYS A 161 10.68 -9.29 1.21
C LYS A 161 10.70 -10.45 2.21
N LYS A 162 9.61 -11.22 2.30
CA LYS A 162 9.44 -12.36 3.22
C LYS A 162 8.73 -13.53 2.52
N PRO A 163 9.45 -14.50 1.94
CA PRO A 163 8.86 -15.61 1.19
C PRO A 163 7.81 -16.42 1.98
N ALA A 164 8.04 -16.63 3.28
CA ALA A 164 7.08 -17.33 4.14
C ALA A 164 5.69 -16.66 4.18
N LEU A 165 5.64 -15.33 4.04
CA LEU A 165 4.38 -14.59 4.03
C LEU A 165 3.73 -14.55 2.64
N ALA A 166 4.49 -14.77 1.57
CA ALA A 166 3.94 -15.00 0.23
C ALA A 166 3.22 -16.36 0.15
N ALA A 167 3.80 -17.38 0.77
CA ALA A 167 3.26 -18.74 0.81
C ALA A 167 1.88 -18.85 1.49
N LEU A 168 1.51 -17.90 2.37
CA LEU A 168 0.19 -17.84 3.01
C LEU A 168 -0.97 -17.75 2.00
N HIS A 169 -0.70 -17.25 0.79
CA HIS A 169 -1.71 -17.03 -0.24
C HIS A 169 -1.85 -18.20 -1.22
N ALA A 170 -1.09 -19.30 -1.06
CA ALA A 170 -1.08 -20.43 -1.99
C ALA A 170 -2.47 -21.06 -2.23
N GLY A 171 -3.40 -20.93 -1.28
CA GLY A 171 -4.77 -21.41 -1.41
C GLY A 171 -5.66 -20.61 -2.38
N VAL A 172 -5.20 -19.45 -2.87
CA VAL A 172 -5.93 -18.59 -3.81
C VAL A 172 -5.05 -18.31 -5.03
N PRO A 173 -5.11 -19.14 -6.10
CA PRO A 173 -4.10 -19.15 -7.17
C PRO A 173 -3.84 -17.77 -7.82
N GLN A 174 -4.89 -17.02 -8.16
CA GLN A 174 -4.77 -15.70 -8.78
C GLN A 174 -4.09 -14.67 -7.86
N VAL A 175 -4.29 -14.79 -6.54
CA VAL A 175 -3.65 -13.92 -5.55
C VAL A 175 -2.21 -14.37 -5.33
N HIS A 176 -1.97 -15.68 -5.23
CA HIS A 176 -0.64 -16.25 -5.05
C HIS A 176 0.31 -15.81 -6.18
N GLU A 177 -0.15 -15.86 -7.43
CA GLU A 177 0.64 -15.42 -8.58
C GLU A 177 1.05 -13.94 -8.47
N GLN A 178 0.11 -13.07 -8.09
CA GLN A 178 0.39 -11.64 -7.91
C GLN A 178 1.40 -11.38 -6.79
N VAL A 179 1.25 -12.06 -5.65
CA VAL A 179 2.15 -11.91 -4.50
C VAL A 179 3.54 -12.47 -4.80
N GLU A 180 3.64 -13.62 -5.47
CA GLU A 180 4.92 -14.20 -5.90
C GLU A 180 5.64 -13.33 -6.92
N ARG A 181 4.91 -12.73 -7.86
CA ARG A 181 5.48 -11.74 -8.78
C ARG A 181 6.04 -10.55 -8.00
N ALA A 182 5.24 -9.94 -7.11
CA ALA A 182 5.69 -8.83 -6.29
C ALA A 182 6.90 -9.20 -5.41
N LEU A 183 6.99 -10.44 -4.92
CA LEU A 183 8.16 -10.95 -4.18
C LEU A 183 9.42 -10.96 -5.04
N ARG A 184 9.34 -11.48 -6.26
CA ARG A 184 10.50 -11.72 -7.15
C ARG A 184 10.97 -10.48 -7.91
N GLU A 185 10.15 -9.45 -8.03
CA GLU A 185 10.59 -8.22 -8.67
C GLU A 185 11.45 -7.36 -7.74
N PRO A 186 12.41 -6.57 -8.27
CA PRO A 186 13.13 -5.57 -7.49
C PRO A 186 12.17 -4.59 -6.79
N SER A 187 12.56 -4.14 -5.61
CA SER A 187 11.85 -3.09 -4.88
C SER A 187 12.17 -1.69 -5.42
N VAL A 188 11.41 -0.68 -4.98
CA VAL A 188 11.73 0.73 -5.21
C VAL A 188 13.12 1.08 -4.66
N TYR A 189 13.52 0.48 -3.54
CA TYR A 189 14.83 0.74 -2.97
C TYR A 189 15.95 0.13 -3.81
N ASP A 190 15.75 -1.07 -4.36
CA ASP A 190 16.71 -1.67 -5.28
C ASP A 190 16.90 -0.80 -6.52
N ALA A 191 15.81 -0.23 -7.06
CA ALA A 191 15.87 0.69 -8.20
C ALA A 191 16.58 2.01 -7.85
N ALA A 192 16.35 2.56 -6.66
CA ALA A 192 17.05 3.76 -6.18
C ALA A 192 18.56 3.50 -5.99
N VAL A 193 18.95 2.34 -5.42
CA VAL A 193 20.36 1.96 -5.28
C VAL A 193 21.02 1.71 -6.65
N ALA A 194 20.30 1.08 -7.58
CA ALA A 194 20.78 0.89 -8.94
C ALA A 194 20.96 2.22 -9.69
N LEU A 195 20.06 3.20 -9.47
CA LEU A 195 20.20 4.55 -10.00
C LEU A 195 21.49 5.22 -9.50
N LEU A 196 21.79 5.18 -8.20
CA LEU A 196 23.04 5.74 -7.67
C LEU A 196 24.26 5.08 -8.33
N ALA A 197 24.24 3.75 -8.50
CA ALA A 197 25.32 3.05 -9.19
C ALA A 197 25.47 3.47 -10.65
N ARG A 198 24.36 3.67 -11.38
CA ARG A 198 24.39 4.18 -12.77
C ARG A 198 24.92 5.62 -12.85
N GLN A 199 24.70 6.43 -11.82
CA GLN A 199 25.24 7.78 -11.69
C GLN A 199 26.70 7.82 -11.19
N GLY A 200 27.33 6.66 -10.97
CA GLY A 200 28.75 6.54 -10.65
C GLY A 200 29.07 6.34 -9.17
N ALA A 201 28.08 6.21 -8.29
CA ALA A 201 28.33 5.90 -6.89
C ALA A 201 28.96 4.48 -6.75
N PRO A 202 29.99 4.31 -5.90
CA PRO A 202 30.68 3.03 -5.74
C PRO A 202 29.86 2.05 -4.91
N ILE A 203 28.86 1.39 -5.51
CA ILE A 203 28.01 0.40 -4.84
C ILE A 203 28.61 -1.01 -4.96
N ALA A 204 28.65 -1.74 -3.85
CA ALA A 204 29.14 -3.12 -3.83
C ALA A 204 28.33 -4.04 -4.76
N SER A 205 29.03 -4.84 -5.57
CA SER A 205 28.41 -5.74 -6.55
C SER A 205 27.42 -6.75 -5.95
N ARG A 206 27.67 -7.17 -4.69
CA ARG A 206 26.77 -8.07 -3.93
C ARG A 206 25.37 -7.48 -3.73
N THR A 207 25.25 -6.16 -3.67
CA THR A 207 23.97 -5.47 -3.51
C THR A 207 23.23 -5.40 -4.85
N LEU A 208 23.94 -5.08 -5.93
CA LEU A 208 23.36 -4.93 -7.28
C LEU A 208 22.95 -6.27 -7.92
N ARG A 209 23.57 -7.38 -7.53
CA ARG A 209 23.35 -8.72 -8.11
C ARG A 209 22.63 -9.68 -7.16
N ARG A 210 22.01 -9.16 -6.09
CA ARG A 210 21.31 -9.99 -5.10
C ARG A 210 20.04 -10.61 -5.68
N ASP A 211 19.56 -11.67 -5.05
CA ASP A 211 18.20 -12.20 -5.28
C ASP A 211 17.16 -11.20 -4.70
N PRO A 212 16.30 -10.58 -5.53
CA PRO A 212 15.29 -9.62 -5.09
C PRO A 212 14.23 -10.25 -4.17
N ALA A 213 14.01 -11.56 -4.21
CA ALA A 213 13.04 -12.25 -3.35
C ALA A 213 13.50 -12.41 -1.90
N ARG A 214 14.77 -12.11 -1.61
CA ARG A 214 15.34 -12.17 -0.26
C ARG A 214 15.22 -10.83 0.47
N PRO A 215 15.12 -10.85 1.82
CA PRO A 215 15.21 -9.64 2.62
C PRO A 215 16.42 -8.80 2.23
N TYR A 216 16.23 -7.48 2.12
CA TYR A 216 17.31 -6.56 1.77
C TYR A 216 18.34 -6.46 2.92
N PRO A 217 19.64 -6.75 2.67
CA PRO A 217 20.69 -6.58 3.66
C PRO A 217 21.33 -5.20 3.56
N GLU A 218 21.51 -4.53 4.70
CA GLU A 218 22.24 -3.26 4.76
C GLU A 218 23.66 -3.36 4.18
N CYS A 219 24.09 -2.30 3.51
CA CYS A 219 25.37 -2.23 2.84
C CYS A 219 26.10 -0.91 3.13
N PRO A 220 27.31 -0.94 3.74
CA PRO A 220 28.08 0.27 4.00
C PRO A 220 28.36 1.13 2.76
N SER A 221 28.52 0.52 1.58
CA SER A 221 28.72 1.30 0.34
C SER A 221 27.47 2.07 -0.09
N VAL A 222 26.28 1.56 0.22
CA VAL A 222 25.01 2.26 -0.04
C VAL A 222 24.82 3.39 0.96
N GLN A 223 25.17 3.17 2.23
CA GLN A 223 25.16 4.21 3.27
C GLN A 223 26.09 5.37 2.91
N GLU A 224 27.32 5.08 2.48
CA GLU A 224 28.27 6.12 2.05
C GLU A 224 27.77 6.85 0.79
N ALA A 225 27.16 6.13 -0.16
CA ALA A 225 26.59 6.76 -1.36
C ALA A 225 25.48 7.76 -1.00
N TRP A 226 24.58 7.40 -0.09
CA TRP A 226 23.56 8.34 0.41
C TRP A 226 24.19 9.50 1.19
N ALA A 227 25.20 9.24 2.03
CA ALA A 227 25.91 10.31 2.74
C ALA A 227 26.56 11.32 1.78
N ASN A 228 27.17 10.84 0.68
CA ASN A 228 27.70 11.70 -0.38
C ASN A 228 26.61 12.52 -1.06
N VAL A 229 25.44 11.93 -1.33
CA VAL A 229 24.29 12.69 -1.86
C VAL A 229 23.98 13.89 -0.95
N TYR A 230 23.89 13.68 0.36
CA TYR A 230 23.65 14.76 1.33
C TYR A 230 24.78 15.81 1.43
N ARG A 231 26.05 15.41 1.25
CA ARG A 231 27.19 16.34 1.33
C ARG A 231 27.36 17.20 0.09
N GLU A 232 27.09 16.62 -1.08
CA GLU A 232 27.49 17.20 -2.37
C GLU A 232 26.34 17.91 -3.09
N HIS A 233 25.09 17.54 -2.81
CA HIS A 233 23.93 18.03 -3.55
C HIS A 233 23.17 19.11 -2.77
N THR A 234 22.44 19.96 -3.51
CA THR A 234 21.62 21.03 -2.95
C THR A 234 20.13 20.64 -2.97
N PRO A 235 19.23 21.32 -2.23
CA PRO A 235 17.80 21.01 -2.25
C PRO A 235 17.11 21.07 -3.63
N ALA A 236 17.73 21.72 -4.61
CA ALA A 236 17.22 21.75 -5.98
C ALA A 236 17.56 20.49 -6.79
N ASP A 237 18.46 19.64 -6.28
CA ASP A 237 18.89 18.43 -6.98
C ASP A 237 17.86 17.29 -6.87
N PRO A 238 17.44 16.69 -8.00
CA PRO A 238 16.48 15.59 -7.99
C PRO A 238 16.89 14.36 -7.17
N VAL A 239 18.19 14.06 -7.07
CA VAL A 239 18.68 12.87 -6.34
C VAL A 239 18.58 13.08 -4.83
N LEU A 240 18.85 14.30 -4.35
CA LEU A 240 18.60 14.66 -2.95
C LEU A 240 17.10 14.68 -2.64
N GLN A 241 16.28 15.20 -3.56
CA GLN A 241 14.82 15.17 -3.41
C GLN A 241 14.28 13.73 -3.37
N LEU A 242 14.87 12.82 -4.16
CA LEU A 242 14.54 11.39 -4.10
C LEU A 242 14.88 10.80 -2.73
N ALA A 243 16.06 11.10 -2.18
CA ALA A 243 16.46 10.62 -0.86
C ALA A 243 15.44 11.03 0.23
N GLU A 244 15.05 12.31 0.23
CA GLU A 244 14.08 12.84 1.20
C GLU A 244 12.66 12.28 0.95
N ALA A 245 12.21 12.17 -0.30
CA ALA A 245 10.90 11.59 -0.61
C ALA A 245 10.78 10.11 -0.20
N LEU A 246 11.86 9.34 -0.31
CA LEU A 246 11.92 7.96 0.19
C LEU A 246 11.85 7.92 1.72
N VAL A 247 12.57 8.82 2.41
CA VAL A 247 12.52 8.92 3.88
C VAL A 247 11.13 9.32 4.35
N ASP A 248 10.51 10.31 3.72
CA ASP A 248 9.13 10.75 4.01
C ASP A 248 8.14 9.58 3.89
N LEU A 249 8.29 8.77 2.83
CA LEU A 249 7.46 7.58 2.63
C LEU A 249 7.69 6.54 3.73
N ALA A 250 8.96 6.25 4.07
CA ALA A 250 9.29 5.30 5.13
C ALA A 250 8.79 5.75 6.51
N GLU A 251 8.88 7.05 6.80
CA GLU A 251 8.30 7.65 8.00
C GLU A 251 6.77 7.50 8.00
N GLY A 252 6.10 7.87 6.91
CA GLY A 252 4.65 7.75 6.76
C GLY A 252 4.15 6.33 7.01
N MET A 253 4.83 5.33 6.45
CA MET A 253 4.53 3.92 6.69
C MET A 253 4.76 3.50 8.15
N SER A 254 5.79 4.04 8.80
CA SER A 254 6.06 3.81 10.22
C SER A 254 4.98 4.43 11.10
N ARG A 255 4.51 5.64 10.78
CA ARG A 255 3.40 6.30 11.45
C ARG A 255 2.10 5.50 11.30
N TRP A 256 1.79 5.03 10.10
CA TRP A 256 0.63 4.16 9.86
C TRP A 256 0.70 2.88 10.71
N ARG A 257 1.86 2.20 10.76
CA ARG A 257 2.06 1.02 11.62
C ARG A 257 1.90 1.32 13.11
N ALA A 258 2.39 2.47 13.57
CA ALA A 258 2.27 2.89 14.96
C ALA A 258 0.81 3.18 15.33
N LEU A 259 0.06 3.84 14.46
CA LEU A 259 -1.37 4.07 14.66
C LEU A 259 -2.16 2.76 14.66
N HIS A 260 -1.87 1.84 13.74
CA HIS A 260 -2.44 0.50 13.76
C HIS A 260 -2.17 -0.22 15.09
N LEU A 261 -0.92 -0.23 15.56
CA LEU A 261 -0.54 -0.84 16.84
C LEU A 261 -1.35 -0.25 18.01
N LEU A 262 -1.42 1.08 18.10
CA LEU A 262 -2.14 1.77 19.17
C LEU A 262 -3.66 1.52 19.11
N THR A 263 -4.23 1.51 17.89
CA THR A 263 -5.65 1.19 17.67
C THR A 263 -5.98 -0.25 18.08
N VAL A 264 -5.11 -1.20 17.77
CA VAL A 264 -5.30 -2.59 18.23
C VAL A 264 -5.16 -2.67 19.76
N GLU A 265 -4.12 -2.05 20.34
CA GLU A 265 -3.88 -2.07 21.78
C GLU A 265 -5.05 -1.48 22.58
N ARG A 266 -5.64 -0.36 22.13
CA ARG A 266 -6.84 0.20 22.78
C ARG A 266 -8.09 -0.66 22.62
N MET A 267 -8.25 -1.37 21.50
CA MET A 267 -9.45 -2.16 21.22
C MET A 267 -9.43 -3.53 21.91
N ILE A 268 -8.27 -4.19 21.97
CA ILE A 268 -8.16 -5.58 22.43
C ILE A 268 -7.18 -5.79 23.59
N GLY A 269 -6.40 -4.78 23.98
CA GLY A 269 -5.34 -4.92 24.97
C GLY A 269 -4.30 -5.96 24.56
N ALA A 270 -3.86 -6.78 25.52
CA ALA A 270 -2.87 -7.84 25.30
C ALA A 270 -3.46 -9.15 24.75
N LYS A 271 -4.73 -9.19 24.32
CA LYS A 271 -5.35 -10.41 23.79
C LYS A 271 -4.61 -10.86 22.51
N PRO A 272 -4.46 -12.18 22.28
CA PRO A 272 -3.96 -12.71 21.00
C PRO A 272 -4.76 -12.18 19.81
N GLY A 273 -4.12 -12.12 18.64
CA GLY A 273 -4.79 -11.79 17.39
C GLY A 273 -5.65 -12.95 16.89
N THR A 274 -6.70 -12.65 16.14
CA THR A 274 -7.57 -13.66 15.49
C THR A 274 -6.80 -14.58 14.53
N GLY A 275 -5.71 -14.08 13.92
CA GLY A 275 -4.83 -14.88 13.07
C GLY A 275 -3.78 -15.71 13.82
N GLY A 276 -3.90 -15.89 15.14
CA GLY A 276 -2.99 -16.72 15.94
C GLY A 276 -1.66 -16.06 16.34
N SER A 277 -1.46 -14.76 16.08
CA SER A 277 -0.29 -14.02 16.55
C SER A 277 -0.41 -13.64 18.03
N SER A 278 0.70 -13.22 18.63
CA SER A 278 0.74 -12.63 19.98
C SER A 278 0.10 -11.24 20.07
N GLY A 279 -0.64 -10.80 19.05
CA GLY A 279 -1.36 -9.53 19.02
C GLY A 279 -0.41 -8.32 19.04
N VAL A 280 -0.56 -7.46 20.03
CA VAL A 280 0.23 -6.22 20.21
C VAL A 280 1.74 -6.50 20.20
N ALA A 281 2.21 -7.60 20.83
CA ALA A 281 3.64 -7.92 20.86
C ALA A 281 4.22 -8.17 19.45
N TRP A 282 3.48 -8.87 18.59
CA TRP A 282 3.86 -9.04 17.18
C TRP A 282 3.88 -7.69 16.43
N LEU A 283 2.84 -6.87 16.61
CA LEU A 283 2.75 -5.57 15.95
C LEU A 283 3.86 -4.60 16.36
N ARG A 284 4.37 -4.68 17.60
CA ARG A 284 5.57 -3.93 18.02
C ARG A 284 6.79 -4.26 17.13
N THR A 285 7.04 -5.55 16.88
CA THR A 285 8.15 -5.98 15.99
C THR A 285 7.96 -5.50 14.55
N VAL A 286 6.71 -5.46 14.07
CA VAL A 286 6.39 -4.95 12.73
C VAL A 286 6.65 -3.45 12.65
N ASN A 287 6.31 -2.70 13.70
CA ASN A 287 6.50 -1.25 13.78
C ASN A 287 7.98 -0.82 13.93
N GLU A 288 8.84 -1.69 14.48
CA GLU A 288 10.28 -1.44 14.60
C GLU A 288 11.03 -1.53 13.27
N HIS A 289 10.46 -2.19 12.26
CA HIS A 289 11.06 -2.26 10.94
C HIS A 289 11.20 -0.85 10.32
N ARG A 290 12.36 -0.58 9.70
CA ARG A 290 12.62 0.64 8.93
C ARG A 290 12.84 0.28 7.48
N PHE A 291 12.02 0.85 6.60
CA PHE A 291 12.29 0.81 5.17
C PHE A 291 13.47 1.72 4.85
N PHE A 292 14.23 1.35 3.83
CA PHE A 292 15.36 2.13 3.32
C PHE A 292 16.43 2.42 4.38
N PRO A 293 16.96 1.39 5.06
CA PRO A 293 17.72 1.55 6.29
C PRO A 293 18.95 2.46 6.14
N GLU A 294 19.66 2.41 5.01
CA GLU A 294 20.85 3.25 4.81
C GLU A 294 20.55 4.73 4.65
N LEU A 295 19.33 5.12 4.25
CA LEU A 295 18.94 6.52 4.31
C LEU A 295 18.92 7.00 5.77
N TRP A 296 18.40 6.19 6.71
CA TRP A 296 18.41 6.54 8.14
C TRP A 296 19.82 6.57 8.71
N SER A 297 20.63 5.54 8.45
CA SER A 297 21.98 5.43 9.02
C SER A 297 23.00 6.36 8.36
N ALA A 298 22.79 6.84 7.14
CA ALA A 298 23.66 7.83 6.49
C ALA A 298 23.79 9.14 7.29
N ARG A 299 22.77 9.50 8.09
CA ARG A 299 22.80 10.70 8.94
C ARG A 299 23.92 10.65 10.00
N SER A 300 24.38 9.46 10.38
CA SER A 300 25.50 9.29 11.30
C SER A 300 26.87 9.50 10.64
N LEU A 301 26.93 9.71 9.31
CA LEU A 301 28.15 9.98 8.55
C LEU A 301 28.26 11.44 8.08
N LEU A 302 27.28 12.29 8.44
CA LEU A 302 27.26 13.73 8.14
C LEU A 302 27.95 14.52 9.26
#